data_AF-A0A8J9YJT7-F1
#
_entry.id   AF-A0A8J9YJT7-F1
#
_cell.length_a   1.000
_cell.length_b   1.000
_cell.length_c   1.000
_cell.angle_alpha   90.00
_cell.angle_beta   90.00
_cell.angle_gamma   90.00
#
_symmetry.space_group_name_H-M   'P 1'
#
loop_
_entity.id
_entity.type
_entity.pdbx_description
1 polymer ?
#
loop_
_entity_poly.entity_id
_entity_poly.type
_entity_poly.pdbx_seq_one_letter_code
_entity_poly.pdbx_strand_id
1 'polypeptide(L)'
;MLKSCFECISGGRLENEVYGTSINGLTQRPAWPQPRQNEKMFRLPRALNVDDKVIVKGELTENMQRLSLGLTRGTVEPDIENIAFYMNIDKETDKIYIGSKENGINTSAGDVSEPFSDIHTGSEFNVTILLRRNNQGQVVLRVGYSAYFSDKTVPINNLEDITYLIINGDVLKVNELQFLFAN
;
A
#
# COMPACT_ATOMS: atom_id res chain seq x y z
N MET A 1 2.51 -52.32 -18.57
CA MET A 1 1.59 -51.19 -18.32
C MET A 1 1.77 -50.73 -16.89
N LEU A 2 1.70 -49.42 -16.66
CA LEU A 2 1.85 -48.67 -15.40
C LEU A 2 3.28 -48.52 -14.85
N LYS A 3 4.00 -47.51 -15.36
CA LYS A 3 4.96 -46.72 -14.57
C LYS A 3 4.78 -45.25 -14.97
N SER A 4 3.86 -44.59 -14.28
CA SER A 4 3.66 -43.15 -14.29
C SER A 4 3.50 -42.73 -12.83
N CYS A 5 4.01 -41.56 -12.47
CA CYS A 5 3.90 -40.90 -11.15
C CYS A 5 4.99 -41.18 -10.10
N PHE A 6 6.28 -41.16 -10.46
CA PHE A 6 7.33 -40.94 -9.43
C PHE A 6 8.43 -39.93 -9.81
N GLU A 7 8.45 -39.38 -11.02
CA GLU A 7 9.47 -38.39 -11.42
C GLU A 7 9.12 -36.93 -11.07
N CYS A 8 8.00 -36.66 -10.40
CA CYS A 8 7.69 -35.30 -9.91
C CYS A 8 8.34 -34.96 -8.56
N ILE A 9 9.10 -35.86 -7.94
CA ILE A 9 9.68 -35.64 -6.59
C ILE A 9 11.21 -35.46 -6.60
N SER A 10 11.89 -35.70 -7.73
CA SER A 10 13.35 -35.52 -7.83
C SER A 10 13.76 -34.81 -9.11
N GLY A 11 13.44 -33.52 -9.20
CA GLY A 11 14.01 -32.60 -10.19
C GLY A 11 15.31 -32.01 -9.65
N GLY A 12 16.42 -32.35 -10.29
CA GLY A 12 17.75 -31.83 -9.97
C GLY A 12 17.83 -30.31 -10.06
N ARG A 13 18.79 -29.74 -9.30
CA ARG A 13 19.13 -28.32 -9.33
C ARG A 13 19.49 -27.89 -10.75
N LEU A 14 18.52 -27.31 -11.45
CA LEU A 14 18.76 -26.34 -12.50
C LEU A 14 18.68 -24.95 -11.86
N GLU A 15 19.77 -24.21 -12.00
CA GLU A 15 19.92 -22.84 -11.54
C GLU A 15 18.81 -21.95 -12.14
N ASN A 16 18.11 -21.23 -11.27
CA ASN A 16 17.32 -20.04 -11.60
C ASN A 16 16.19 -20.16 -12.64
N GLU A 17 15.43 -21.26 -12.67
CA GLU A 17 14.09 -21.21 -13.25
C GLU A 17 13.11 -20.57 -12.28
N VAL A 18 13.06 -19.25 -12.38
CA VAL A 18 12.12 -18.39 -11.69
C VAL A 18 10.75 -18.54 -12.37
N TYR A 19 9.92 -19.44 -11.85
CA TYR A 19 8.53 -19.61 -12.27
C TYR A 19 7.78 -18.28 -12.10
N GLY A 20 7.52 -17.58 -13.21
CA GLY A 20 6.69 -16.39 -13.24
C GLY A 20 5.23 -16.80 -13.20
N THR A 21 4.52 -16.48 -12.12
CA THR A 21 3.06 -16.48 -12.09
C THR A 21 2.54 -15.16 -12.64
N SER A 22 1.63 -15.22 -13.60
CA SER A 22 0.84 -14.07 -14.06
C SER A 22 -0.14 -13.65 -12.96
N ILE A 23 0.24 -12.64 -12.18
CA ILE A 23 -0.65 -11.95 -11.24
C ILE A 23 -0.82 -10.54 -11.83
N ASN A 24 -2.06 -10.16 -12.17
CA ASN A 24 -2.43 -8.92 -12.88
C ASN A 24 -1.95 -8.81 -14.34
N GLY A 25 -1.98 -9.90 -15.13
CA GLY A 25 -1.82 -9.82 -16.59
C GLY A 25 -0.40 -9.54 -17.12
N LEU A 26 0.60 -9.40 -16.26
CA LEU A 26 2.02 -9.27 -16.62
C LEU A 26 2.83 -10.45 -16.08
N THR A 27 3.75 -10.98 -16.89
CA THR A 27 4.73 -11.99 -16.47
C THR A 27 5.71 -11.35 -15.48
N GLN A 28 5.70 -11.75 -14.21
CA GLN A 28 6.50 -11.11 -13.16
C GLN A 28 7.42 -12.10 -12.45
N ARG A 29 8.62 -11.62 -12.09
CA ARG A 29 9.56 -12.37 -11.26
C ARG A 29 9.04 -12.36 -9.80
N PRO A 30 9.12 -13.49 -9.06
CA PRO A 30 8.80 -13.63 -7.64
C PRO A 30 9.90 -13.09 -6.72
N ALA A 31 10.94 -12.43 -7.26
CA ALA A 31 11.95 -11.79 -6.43
C ALA A 31 11.32 -10.55 -5.77
N TRP A 32 11.04 -10.66 -4.48
CA TRP A 32 10.56 -9.54 -3.69
C TRP A 32 11.59 -8.41 -3.72
N PRO A 33 11.17 -7.16 -4.02
CA PRO A 33 12.06 -6.01 -3.90
C PRO A 33 12.57 -5.88 -2.47
N GLN A 34 13.83 -5.48 -2.32
CA GLN A 34 14.43 -5.26 -1.00
C GLN A 34 13.87 -3.96 -0.41
N PRO A 35 13.28 -3.98 0.80
CA PRO A 35 12.78 -2.76 1.43
C PRO A 35 13.94 -1.81 1.76
N ARG A 36 13.66 -0.50 1.72
CA ARG A 36 14.59 0.51 2.24
C ARG A 36 14.68 0.43 3.77
N GLN A 37 15.69 1.06 4.37
CA GLN A 37 15.84 1.09 5.82
C GLN A 37 14.57 1.65 6.49
N ASN A 38 14.00 0.91 7.44
CA ASN A 38 12.73 1.19 8.16
C ASN A 38 11.45 1.17 7.31
N GLU A 39 11.52 0.67 6.08
CA GLU A 39 10.37 0.48 5.21
C GLU A 39 9.79 -0.93 5.39
N LYS A 40 8.45 -1.00 5.52
CA LYS A 40 7.69 -2.23 5.42
C LYS A 40 6.93 -2.19 4.11
N MET A 41 7.05 -3.25 3.32
CA MET A 41 6.47 -3.31 1.99
C MET A 41 5.63 -4.56 1.84
N PHE A 42 4.41 -4.37 1.33
CA PHE A 42 3.46 -5.44 1.10
C PHE A 42 2.97 -5.36 -0.34
N ARG A 43 2.99 -6.49 -1.03
CA ARG A 43 2.36 -6.58 -2.34
C ARG A 43 0.86 -6.80 -2.18
N LEU A 44 0.08 -6.11 -2.99
CA LEU A 44 -1.36 -6.28 -3.02
C LEU A 44 -1.74 -7.67 -3.55
N PRO A 45 -2.79 -8.32 -3.01
CA PRO A 45 -3.16 -9.67 -3.45
C PRO A 45 -3.72 -9.71 -4.88
N ARG A 46 -4.30 -8.60 -5.34
CA ARG A 46 -4.83 -8.37 -6.69
C ARG A 46 -4.86 -6.86 -6.98
N ALA A 47 -5.07 -6.49 -8.24
CA ALA A 47 -5.41 -5.12 -8.63
C ALA A 47 -6.62 -4.60 -7.84
N LEU A 48 -6.58 -3.32 -7.46
CA LEU A 48 -7.66 -2.66 -6.71
C LEU A 48 -8.81 -2.26 -7.65
N ASN A 49 -10.02 -2.29 -7.14
CA ASN A 49 -11.25 -1.85 -7.80
C ASN A 49 -11.96 -0.77 -6.99
N VAL A 50 -12.90 -0.08 -7.64
CA VAL A 50 -13.84 0.80 -6.94
C VAL A 50 -14.54 0.03 -5.82
N ASP A 51 -14.72 0.67 -4.67
CA ASP A 51 -15.31 0.13 -3.44
C ASP A 51 -14.43 -0.86 -2.65
N ASP A 52 -13.24 -1.20 -3.15
CA ASP A 52 -12.24 -1.94 -2.35
C ASP A 52 -11.76 -1.11 -1.15
N LYS A 53 -11.36 -1.80 -0.08
CA LYS A 53 -10.77 -1.20 1.12
C LYS A 53 -9.45 -1.89 1.49
N VAL A 54 -8.50 -1.07 1.93
CA VAL A 54 -7.25 -1.52 2.56
C VAL A 54 -7.24 -1.02 3.99
N ILE A 55 -7.10 -1.92 4.96
CA ILE A 55 -7.06 -1.59 6.38
C ILE A 55 -5.70 -1.98 6.92
N VAL A 56 -5.04 -1.03 7.58
CA VAL A 56 -3.72 -1.19 8.17
C VAL A 56 -3.78 -0.79 9.63
N LYS A 57 -3.43 -1.72 10.52
CA LYS A 57 -3.31 -1.44 11.95
C LYS A 57 -1.95 -1.87 12.46
N GLY A 58 -1.42 -1.11 13.41
CA GLY A 58 -0.14 -1.43 13.99
C GLY A 58 0.20 -0.58 15.20
N GLU A 59 1.46 -0.69 15.60
CA GLU A 59 2.02 0.02 16.74
C GLU A 59 3.16 0.93 16.27
N LEU A 60 3.14 2.16 16.74
CA LEU A 60 4.18 3.16 16.62
C LEU A 60 5.23 2.94 17.71
N THR A 61 6.45 3.44 17.49
CA THR A 61 7.46 3.50 18.56
C THR A 61 7.10 4.58 19.57
N GLU A 62 7.62 4.47 20.80
CA GLU A 62 7.34 5.44 21.88
C GLU A 62 7.71 6.88 21.51
N ASN A 63 8.73 7.07 20.68
CA ASN A 63 9.24 8.37 20.25
C ASN A 63 8.88 8.70 18.80
N MET A 64 7.76 8.18 18.30
CA MET A 64 7.31 8.43 16.93
C MET A 64 7.29 9.92 16.60
N GLN A 65 7.92 10.26 15.47
CA GLN A 65 7.91 11.58 14.83
C GLN A 65 7.15 11.53 13.52
N ARG A 66 7.27 10.42 12.77
CA ARG A 66 6.70 10.31 11.42
C ARG A 66 6.08 8.95 11.16
N LEU A 67 4.97 8.96 10.44
CA LEU A 67 4.35 7.78 9.84
C LEU A 67 4.03 8.14 8.39
N SER A 68 4.50 7.32 7.46
CA SER A 68 4.14 7.41 6.06
C SER A 68 3.48 6.10 5.63
N LEU A 69 2.37 6.22 4.91
CA LEU A 69 1.71 5.11 4.27
C LEU A 69 1.47 5.49 2.82
N GLY A 70 1.72 4.59 1.88
CA GLY A 70 1.49 4.86 0.47
C GLY A 70 1.08 3.64 -0.33
N LEU A 71 0.29 3.88 -1.38
CA LEU A 71 0.01 2.93 -2.45
C LEU A 71 0.81 3.36 -3.67
N THR A 72 1.59 2.45 -4.22
CA THR A 72 2.47 2.75 -5.34
C THR A 72 2.41 1.68 -6.43
N ARG A 73 2.87 2.09 -7.61
CA ARG A 73 2.95 1.28 -8.81
C ARG A 73 4.24 0.49 -8.84
N GLY A 74 4.34 -0.44 -9.77
CA GLY A 74 5.59 -1.14 -10.07
C GLY A 74 5.40 -2.62 -10.35
N THR A 75 6.17 -3.16 -11.28
CA THR A 75 6.07 -4.57 -11.69
C THR A 75 7.07 -5.48 -10.97
N VAL A 76 8.29 -4.98 -10.75
CA VAL A 76 9.39 -5.70 -10.10
C VAL A 76 9.71 -5.08 -8.75
N GLU A 77 9.75 -3.76 -8.68
CA GLU A 77 9.97 -2.98 -7.48
C GLU A 77 9.01 -1.80 -7.43
N PRO A 78 8.77 -1.20 -6.26
CA PRO A 78 7.92 -0.03 -6.17
C PRO A 78 8.52 1.17 -6.88
N ASP A 79 7.70 1.83 -7.68
CA ASP A 79 8.02 3.08 -8.33
C ASP A 79 7.82 4.24 -7.35
N ILE A 80 8.90 4.61 -6.65
CA ILE A 80 8.89 5.72 -5.69
C ILE A 80 8.74 7.10 -6.34
N GLU A 81 8.83 7.19 -7.68
CA GLU A 81 8.56 8.43 -8.42
C GLU A 81 7.09 8.56 -8.82
N ASN A 82 6.35 7.44 -8.83
CA ASN A 82 4.93 7.37 -9.17
C ASN A 82 4.10 6.71 -8.06
N ILE A 83 3.82 7.50 -7.02
CA ILE A 83 3.01 7.09 -5.88
C ILE A 83 1.56 7.47 -6.15
N ALA A 84 0.69 6.48 -6.32
CA ALA A 84 -0.73 6.70 -6.56
C ALA A 84 -1.41 7.41 -5.39
N PHE A 85 -0.97 7.10 -4.17
CA PHE A 85 -1.47 7.71 -2.96
C PHE A 85 -0.43 7.70 -1.85
N TYR A 86 -0.32 8.78 -1.08
CA TYR A 86 0.38 8.79 0.18
C TYR A 86 -0.41 9.53 1.26
N MET A 87 -0.19 9.10 2.49
CA MET A 87 -0.52 9.79 3.71
C MET A 87 0.78 9.93 4.52
N ASN A 88 1.17 11.15 4.83
CA ASN A 88 2.29 11.43 5.72
C ASN A 88 1.77 12.14 6.95
N ILE A 89 2.21 11.67 8.10
CA ILE A 89 1.89 12.23 9.40
C ILE A 89 3.22 12.71 9.97
N ASP A 90 3.27 13.98 10.33
CA ASP A 90 4.44 14.60 10.95
C ASP A 90 4.03 15.26 12.27
N LYS A 91 4.54 14.69 13.37
CA LYS A 91 4.26 15.11 14.74
C LYS A 91 4.82 16.51 15.06
N GLU A 92 5.94 16.90 14.45
CA GLU A 92 6.54 18.22 14.69
C GLU A 92 5.61 19.33 14.20
N THR A 93 4.96 19.09 13.07
CA THR A 93 4.02 20.05 12.47
C THR A 93 2.57 19.84 12.88
N ASP A 94 2.27 18.75 13.59
CA ASP A 94 0.92 18.29 13.94
C ASP A 94 -0.03 18.26 12.73
N LYS A 95 0.47 17.73 11.61
CA LYS A 95 -0.24 17.73 10.32
C LYS A 95 -0.24 16.38 9.64
N ILE A 96 -1.34 16.16 8.91
CA ILE A 96 -1.51 15.04 7.99
C ILE A 96 -1.49 15.59 6.57
N TYR A 97 -0.60 15.06 5.75
CA TYR A 97 -0.48 15.38 4.34
C TYR A 97 -1.00 14.22 3.51
N ILE A 98 -1.94 14.51 2.64
CA ILE A 98 -2.50 13.52 1.72
C ILE A 98 -2.26 13.98 0.28
N GLY A 99 -1.82 13.07 -0.57
CA GLY A 99 -1.58 13.39 -1.98
C GLY A 99 -1.18 12.20 -2.82
N SER A 100 -0.68 12.50 -4.01
CA SER A 100 -0.05 11.58 -4.94
C SER A 100 1.28 12.15 -5.42
N LYS A 101 2.09 11.32 -6.06
CA LYS A 101 3.36 11.71 -6.67
C LYS A 101 3.38 11.18 -8.10
N GLU A 102 3.68 12.04 -9.06
CA GLU A 102 3.78 11.67 -10.46
C GLU A 102 5.09 12.23 -11.03
N ASN A 103 5.91 11.35 -11.60
CA ASN A 103 7.24 11.69 -12.14
C ASN A 103 8.12 12.51 -11.18
N GLY A 104 8.14 12.17 -9.89
CA GLY A 104 8.92 12.92 -8.92
C GLY A 104 8.20 14.07 -8.24
N ILE A 105 7.06 14.51 -8.79
CA ILE A 105 6.40 15.73 -8.38
C ILE A 105 5.22 15.39 -7.47
N ASN A 106 5.27 15.90 -6.25
CA ASN A 106 4.17 15.75 -5.29
C ASN A 106 2.99 16.61 -5.74
N THR A 107 1.83 15.98 -5.89
CA THR A 107 0.53 16.61 -6.08
C THR A 107 -0.25 16.43 -4.79
N SER A 108 -0.34 17.48 -3.99
CA SER A 108 -1.09 17.44 -2.74
C SER A 108 -2.60 17.55 -3.01
N ALA A 109 -3.39 16.68 -2.38
CA ALA A 109 -4.84 16.90 -2.24
C ALA A 109 -5.14 17.99 -1.18
N GLY A 110 -4.09 18.49 -0.52
CA GLY A 110 -4.11 19.53 0.50
C GLY A 110 -3.64 18.99 1.85
N ASP A 111 -3.28 19.90 2.74
CA ASP A 111 -3.11 19.58 4.15
C ASP A 111 -4.48 19.19 4.71
N VAL A 112 -4.54 18.09 5.45
CA VAL A 112 -5.64 17.84 6.36
C VAL A 112 -5.24 18.50 7.68
N SER A 113 -5.94 19.57 8.04
CA SER A 113 -5.74 20.30 9.30
C SER A 113 -6.37 19.54 10.48
N GLU A 114 -6.26 18.23 10.49
CA GLU A 114 -6.75 17.39 11.57
C GLU A 114 -5.56 17.02 12.46
N PRO A 115 -5.70 17.19 13.79
CA PRO A 115 -4.58 17.00 14.71
C PRO A 115 -4.16 15.53 14.72
N PHE A 116 -2.85 15.30 14.89
CA PHE A 116 -2.25 13.97 14.92
C PHE A 116 -2.90 13.06 15.96
N SER A 117 -3.37 13.63 17.08
CA SER A 117 -4.05 12.92 18.17
C SER A 117 -5.27 12.12 17.72
N ASP A 118 -5.88 12.48 16.59
CA ASP A 118 -7.09 11.81 16.09
C ASP A 118 -6.78 10.51 15.34
N ILE A 119 -5.49 10.25 15.05
CA ILE A 119 -5.03 9.10 14.26
C ILE A 119 -4.57 7.94 15.14
N HIS A 120 -4.16 8.21 16.38
CA HIS A 120 -3.58 7.21 17.26
C HIS A 120 -4.19 7.26 18.66
N THR A 121 -4.31 6.09 19.30
CA THR A 121 -4.66 6.00 20.72
C THR A 121 -3.49 5.35 21.45
N GLY A 122 -2.76 6.14 22.24
CA GLY A 122 -1.49 5.68 22.82
C GLY A 122 -0.46 5.40 21.71
N SER A 123 0.03 4.17 21.62
CA SER A 123 0.97 3.73 20.58
C SER A 123 0.31 3.08 19.36
N GLU A 124 -1.01 2.91 19.33
CA GLU A 124 -1.69 2.19 18.25
C GLU A 124 -2.17 3.14 17.16
N PHE A 125 -2.03 2.72 15.90
CA PHE A 125 -2.60 3.41 14.74
C PHE A 125 -3.53 2.50 13.94
N ASN A 126 -4.56 3.09 13.33
CA ASN A 126 -5.49 2.41 12.43
C ASN A 126 -5.82 3.32 11.24
N VAL A 127 -5.47 2.87 10.04
CA VAL A 127 -5.67 3.60 8.79
C VAL A 127 -6.50 2.73 7.85
N THR A 128 -7.59 3.31 7.34
CA THR A 128 -8.43 2.71 6.31
C THR A 128 -8.33 3.52 5.03
N ILE A 129 -7.94 2.89 3.93
CA ILE A 129 -7.97 3.46 2.60
C ILE A 129 -9.19 2.90 1.87
N LEU A 130 -10.01 3.77 1.31
CA LEU A 130 -11.24 3.41 0.63
C LEU A 130 -11.26 3.99 -0.79
N LEU A 131 -11.50 3.13 -1.77
CA LEU A 131 -11.64 3.52 -3.18
C LEU A 131 -13.11 3.83 -3.47
N ARG A 132 -13.40 4.98 -4.08
CA ARG A 132 -14.77 5.37 -4.46
C ARG A 132 -14.78 6.08 -5.80
N ARG A 133 -15.97 6.24 -6.38
CA ARG A 133 -16.20 7.26 -7.41
C ARG A 133 -16.70 8.53 -6.74
N ASN A 134 -16.16 9.68 -7.17
CA ASN A 134 -16.70 10.98 -6.80
C ASN A 134 -17.95 11.32 -7.66
N ASN A 135 -18.56 12.48 -7.41
CA ASN A 135 -19.75 12.94 -8.14
C ASN A 135 -19.51 13.17 -9.65
N GLN A 136 -18.24 13.27 -10.07
CA GLN A 136 -17.84 13.41 -11.47
C GLN A 136 -17.52 12.05 -12.12
N GLY A 137 -17.72 10.95 -11.39
CA GLY A 137 -17.44 9.59 -11.86
C GLY A 137 -15.97 9.19 -11.80
N GLN A 138 -15.07 10.09 -11.36
CA GLN A 138 -13.64 9.81 -11.22
C GLN A 138 -13.38 8.92 -10.02
N VAL A 139 -12.46 7.97 -10.17
CA VAL A 139 -11.99 7.16 -9.05
C VAL A 139 -11.12 8.01 -8.14
N VAL A 140 -11.43 7.96 -6.85
CA VAL A 140 -10.70 8.66 -5.81
C VAL A 140 -10.40 7.74 -4.63
N LEU A 141 -9.28 8.00 -3.97
CA LEU A 141 -8.93 7.40 -2.69
C LEU A 141 -9.32 8.36 -1.57
N ARG A 142 -10.04 7.84 -0.57
CA ARG A 142 -10.30 8.49 0.71
C ARG A 142 -9.57 7.74 1.81
N VAL A 143 -9.06 8.48 2.78
CA VAL A 143 -8.47 7.89 3.98
C VAL A 143 -9.33 8.15 5.18
N GLY A 144 -9.51 7.11 5.98
CA GLY A 144 -10.03 7.22 7.33
C GLY A 144 -8.99 6.80 8.35
N TYR A 145 -9.07 7.46 9.50
CA TYR A 145 -8.31 7.16 10.70
C TYR A 145 -9.27 7.29 11.88
N SER A 146 -9.16 6.38 12.84
CA SER A 146 -10.14 6.23 13.90
C SER A 146 -11.58 6.04 13.33
N ALA A 147 -12.56 6.81 13.79
CA ALA A 147 -13.97 6.74 13.36
C ALA A 147 -14.31 7.65 12.16
N TYR A 148 -13.35 8.41 11.63
CA TYR A 148 -13.59 9.45 10.63
C TYR A 148 -12.91 9.14 9.29
N PHE A 149 -13.51 9.64 8.20
CA PHE A 149 -12.88 9.68 6.89
C PHE A 149 -12.61 11.12 6.50
N SER A 150 -11.38 11.41 6.08
CA SER A 150 -11.01 12.71 5.54
C SER A 150 -11.90 13.06 4.34
N ASP A 151 -12.28 14.33 4.26
CA ASP A 151 -12.95 14.90 3.09
C ASP A 151 -12.00 15.13 1.91
N LYS A 152 -10.69 14.97 2.12
CA LYS A 152 -9.71 15.00 1.05
C LYS A 152 -9.74 13.71 0.25
N THR A 153 -9.66 13.88 -1.06
CA THR A 153 -9.72 12.78 -2.03
C THR A 153 -8.56 12.91 -3.00
N VAL A 154 -7.85 11.81 -3.27
CA VAL A 154 -6.77 11.78 -4.27
C VAL A 154 -7.30 11.12 -5.54
N PRO A 155 -7.30 11.79 -6.71
CA PRO A 155 -7.75 11.20 -7.96
C PRO A 155 -6.78 10.12 -8.43
N ILE A 156 -7.32 9.02 -8.97
CA ILE A 156 -6.54 7.89 -9.47
C ILE A 156 -6.94 7.57 -10.90
N ASN A 157 -5.96 7.63 -11.80
CA ASN A 157 -6.17 7.37 -13.22
C ASN A 157 -6.10 5.87 -13.56
N ASN A 158 -5.15 5.13 -12.97
CA ASN A 158 -4.95 3.71 -13.23
C ASN A 158 -4.86 2.93 -11.91
N LEU A 159 -5.94 2.23 -11.57
CA LEU A 159 -5.97 1.37 -10.38
C LEU A 159 -5.19 0.06 -10.58
N GLU A 160 -5.18 -0.47 -11.79
CA GLU A 160 -4.55 -1.74 -12.13
C GLU A 160 -3.03 -1.73 -11.94
N ASP A 161 -2.43 -0.54 -12.07
CA ASP A 161 -0.99 -0.34 -11.91
C ASP A 161 -0.55 -0.33 -10.45
N ILE A 162 -1.47 -0.20 -9.49
CA ILE A 162 -1.15 -0.17 -8.06
C ILE A 162 -0.90 -1.60 -7.59
N THR A 163 0.31 -1.84 -7.09
CA THR A 163 0.80 -3.19 -6.77
C THR A 163 1.38 -3.31 -5.37
N TYR A 164 1.80 -2.20 -4.76
CA TYR A 164 2.45 -2.19 -3.46
C TYR A 164 1.77 -1.24 -2.48
N LEU A 165 1.67 -1.69 -1.23
CA LEU A 165 1.47 -0.89 -0.04
C LEU A 165 2.83 -0.72 0.65
N ILE A 166 3.23 0.51 0.89
CA ILE A 166 4.45 0.87 1.61
C ILE A 166 4.07 1.56 2.91
N ILE A 167 4.73 1.16 3.99
CA ILE A 167 4.62 1.79 5.31
C ILE A 167 6.03 2.13 5.77
N ASN A 168 6.26 3.39 6.13
CA ASN A 168 7.58 3.90 6.54
C ASN A 168 7.44 4.80 7.77
N GLY A 169 8.56 5.08 8.42
CA GLY A 169 8.65 5.90 9.62
C GLY A 169 8.77 5.06 10.89
N ASP A 170 8.34 5.65 12.00
CA ASP A 170 8.55 5.13 13.35
C ASP A 170 7.49 4.09 13.74
N VAL A 171 7.40 3.03 12.94
CA VAL A 171 6.46 1.92 13.13
C VAL A 171 7.19 0.74 13.77
N LEU A 172 6.78 0.37 14.99
CA LEU A 172 7.31 -0.80 15.68
C LEU A 172 6.92 -2.08 14.94
N LYS A 173 5.63 -2.28 14.66
CA LYS A 173 5.11 -3.42 13.91
C LYS A 173 3.75 -3.13 13.28
N VAL A 174 3.43 -3.90 12.24
CA VAL A 174 2.09 -3.96 11.65
C VAL A 174 1.41 -5.18 12.23
N ASN A 175 0.31 -4.97 12.96
CA ASN A 175 -0.44 -6.02 13.63
C ASN A 175 -1.48 -6.66 12.69
N GLU A 176 -2.05 -5.86 11.80
CA GLU A 176 -3.15 -6.29 10.94
C GLU A 176 -3.05 -5.60 9.57
N LEU A 177 -3.19 -6.40 8.52
CA LEU A 177 -3.32 -5.93 7.15
C LEU A 177 -4.48 -6.67 6.49
N GLN A 178 -5.55 -5.95 6.14
CA GLN A 178 -6.73 -6.51 5.49
C GLN A 178 -6.99 -5.86 4.15
N PHE A 179 -7.36 -6.69 3.18
CA PHE A 179 -7.86 -6.27 1.88
C PHE A 179 -9.30 -6.74 1.76
N LEU A 180 -10.24 -5.81 1.79
CA LEU A 180 -11.66 -6.09 1.60
C LEU A 180 -12.03 -5.74 0.17
N PHE A 181 -12.42 -6.76 -0.57
CA PHE A 181 -12.68 -6.67 -1.99
C PHE A 181 -14.18 -6.53 -2.24
N ALA A 182 -14.56 -5.54 -3.04
CA ALA A 182 -15.93 -5.39 -3.49
C ALA A 182 -16.32 -6.60 -4.38
N ASN A 183 -17.59 -7.01 -4.27
CA ASN A 183 -18.17 -8.11 -5.05
C ASN A 183 -18.56 -7.65 -6.45
#